data_AF-A0A1Q7MRT9-F1
#
_entry.id   AF-A0A1Q7MRT9-F1
#
_cell.length_a   1.000
_cell.length_b   1.000
_cell.length_c   1.000
_cell.angle_alpha   90.00
_cell.angle_beta   90.00
_cell.angle_gamma   90.00
#
_symmetry.space_group_name_H-M   'P 1'
#
loop_
_entity.id
_entity.type
_entity.pdbx_description
1 polymer ?
#
loop_
_entity_poly.entity_id
_entity_poly.type
_entity_poly.pdbx_seq_one_letter_code
_entity_poly.pdbx_strand_id
1 'polypeptide(L)'
;MIQKMSHATIYVLDQDHAKDFYVNKLGFEVKVDQSLPNGFRWLTVAPKGQSELEIILMKVGSGSDFAKMKGGAAEKKLRHEKMILAFRQHHRQSA
;
A
#
# COMPACT_ATOMS: atom_id res chain seq x y z
N MET A 1 -1.06 26.84 14.84
CA MET A 1 -0.15 26.08 15.72
C MET A 1 -0.68 24.66 15.86
N ILE A 2 0.18 23.64 15.74
CA ILE A 2 -0.21 22.22 15.89
C ILE A 2 -0.62 21.97 17.35
N GLN A 3 -1.72 21.24 17.56
CA GLN A 3 -2.33 21.06 18.89
C GLN A 3 -2.15 19.66 19.48
N LYS A 4 -2.27 18.61 18.65
CA LYS A 4 -2.14 17.22 19.08
C LYS A 4 -1.83 16.28 17.92
N MET A 5 -1.26 15.12 18.23
CA MET A 5 -1.14 14.00 17.31
C MET A 5 -2.36 13.10 17.48
N SER A 6 -3.17 12.96 16.42
CA SER A 6 -4.36 12.10 16.45
C SER A 6 -4.09 10.69 15.95
N HIS A 7 -3.11 10.52 15.06
CA HIS A 7 -2.82 9.24 14.43
C HIS A 7 -1.32 8.97 14.34
N ALA A 8 -0.95 7.72 14.54
CA ALA A 8 0.36 7.19 14.20
C ALA A 8 0.20 6.01 13.23
N THR A 9 1.05 5.92 12.21
CA THR A 9 0.96 4.84 11.20
C THR A 9 2.00 3.78 11.47
N ILE A 10 1.56 2.51 11.51
CA ILE A 10 2.43 1.34 11.54
C ILE A 10 2.19 0.53 10.27
N TYR A 11 3.27 0.28 9.53
CA TYR A 11 3.21 -0.59 8.36
C TYR A 11 3.22 -2.06 8.78
N VAL A 12 2.24 -2.82 8.29
CA VAL A 12 2.04 -4.23 8.61
C VAL A 12 2.05 -5.08 7.36
N LEU A 13 2.54 -6.31 7.47
CA LEU A 13 2.59 -7.23 6.34
C LEU A 13 1.19 -7.79 6.02
N ASP A 14 0.37 -8.00 7.03
CA ASP A 14 -1.00 -8.50 6.92
C ASP A 14 -1.87 -7.79 7.95
N GLN A 15 -2.99 -7.18 7.50
CA GLN A 15 -3.85 -6.36 8.35
C GLN A 15 -4.71 -7.20 9.30
N ASP A 16 -5.08 -8.43 8.94
CA ASP A 16 -5.88 -9.30 9.81
C ASP A 16 -5.02 -9.90 10.92
N HIS A 17 -3.81 -10.34 10.60
CA HIS A 17 -2.85 -10.79 11.63
C HIS A 17 -2.46 -9.64 12.57
N ALA A 18 -2.27 -8.43 12.04
CA ALA A 18 -2.01 -7.27 12.88
C ALA A 18 -3.21 -6.95 13.79
N LYS A 19 -4.44 -6.98 13.24
CA LYS A 19 -5.65 -6.78 14.04
C LYS A 19 -5.73 -7.78 15.20
N ASP A 20 -5.52 -9.07 14.95
CA ASP A 20 -5.51 -10.09 15.99
C ASP A 20 -4.45 -9.81 17.07
N PHE A 21 -3.23 -9.47 16.66
CA PHE A 21 -2.16 -9.15 17.60
C PHE A 21 -2.51 -7.95 18.48
N TYR A 22 -2.88 -6.82 17.89
CA TYR A 22 -3.16 -5.60 18.66
C TYR A 22 -4.42 -5.75 19.53
N VAL A 23 -5.47 -6.39 19.03
CA VAL A 23 -6.74 -6.53 19.76
C VAL A 23 -6.69 -7.67 20.78
N ASN A 24 -6.36 -8.89 20.35
CA ASN A 24 -6.49 -10.08 21.18
C ASN A 24 -5.26 -10.34 22.05
N LYS A 25 -4.05 -9.95 21.61
CA LYS A 25 -2.84 -10.12 22.42
C LYS A 25 -2.55 -8.90 23.29
N LEU A 26 -2.69 -7.70 22.74
CA LEU A 26 -2.38 -6.45 23.47
C LEU A 26 -3.61 -5.78 24.10
N GLY A 27 -4.83 -6.23 23.78
CA GLY A 27 -6.05 -5.72 24.40
C GLY A 27 -6.53 -4.37 23.84
N PHE A 28 -6.08 -3.96 22.66
CA PHE A 28 -6.54 -2.72 22.02
C PHE A 28 -7.98 -2.86 21.53
N GLU A 29 -8.63 -1.74 21.29
CA GLU A 29 -9.94 -1.66 20.66
C GLU A 29 -9.80 -1.24 19.21
N VAL A 30 -10.62 -1.83 18.34
CA VAL A 30 -10.80 -1.34 16.98
C VAL A 30 -11.60 -0.03 17.05
N LYS A 31 -11.08 1.02 16.42
CA LYS A 31 -11.79 2.30 16.28
C LYS A 31 -12.48 2.40 14.93
N VAL A 32 -11.77 2.08 13.85
CA VAL A 32 -12.31 2.02 12.50
C VAL A 32 -11.77 0.78 11.79
N ASP A 33 -12.63 0.05 11.08
CA ASP A 33 -12.24 -1.02 10.16
C ASP A 33 -13.13 -0.94 8.92
N GLN A 34 -12.68 -0.20 7.91
CA GLN A 34 -13.45 0.05 6.69
C GLN A 34 -12.63 -0.29 5.46
N SER A 35 -13.25 -1.04 4.54
CA SER A 35 -12.68 -1.34 3.23
C SER A 35 -13.34 -0.45 2.18
N LEU A 36 -12.52 0.25 1.39
CA LEU A 36 -12.95 1.10 0.29
C LEU A 36 -12.99 0.28 -1.03
N PRO A 37 -13.79 0.71 -2.02
CA PRO A 37 -13.93 -0.02 -3.30
C PRO A 37 -12.63 -0.21 -4.10
N ASN A 38 -11.61 0.61 -3.83
CA ASN A 38 -10.29 0.55 -4.46
C ASN A 38 -9.36 -0.52 -3.82
N GLY A 39 -9.87 -1.35 -2.91
CA GLY A 39 -9.09 -2.37 -2.21
C GLY A 39 -8.24 -1.82 -1.06
N PHE A 40 -8.32 -0.53 -0.77
CA PHE A 40 -7.69 0.08 0.40
C PHE A 40 -8.51 -0.21 1.65
N ARG A 41 -7.86 -0.68 2.72
CA ARG A 41 -8.48 -0.89 4.02
C ARG A 41 -7.93 0.09 5.04
N TRP A 42 -8.81 0.92 5.59
CA TRP A 42 -8.54 1.80 6.71
C TRP A 42 -8.86 1.07 8.01
N LEU A 43 -7.80 0.63 8.70
CA LEU A 43 -7.90 -0.08 9.97
C LEU A 43 -7.15 0.70 11.04
N THR A 44 -7.87 1.14 12.06
CA THR A 44 -7.31 1.83 13.23
C THR A 44 -7.64 1.13 14.54
N VAL A 45 -6.68 1.14 15.45
CA VAL A 45 -6.80 0.58 16.80
C VAL A 45 -6.30 1.58 17.84
N ALA A 46 -6.81 1.51 19.07
CA ALA A 46 -6.28 2.30 20.18
C ALA A 46 -6.31 1.52 21.50
N PRO A 47 -5.42 1.84 22.46
CA PRO A 47 -5.51 1.29 23.81
C PRO A 47 -6.85 1.63 24.47
N LYS A 48 -7.34 0.72 25.31
CA LYS A 48 -8.53 0.97 26.14
C LYS A 48 -8.32 2.21 27.00
N GLY A 49 -9.30 3.11 27.01
CA GLY A 49 -9.25 4.35 27.79
C GLY A 49 -8.42 5.49 27.16
N GLN A 50 -7.73 5.27 26.03
CA GLN A 50 -6.96 6.29 25.33
C GLN A 50 -7.39 6.43 23.87
N SER A 51 -8.61 6.90 23.65
CA SER A 51 -9.19 7.02 22.30
C SER A 51 -8.68 8.22 21.49
N GLU A 52 -7.93 9.14 22.10
CA GLU A 52 -7.49 10.38 21.43
C GLU A 52 -6.34 10.17 20.44
N LEU A 53 -5.62 9.05 20.56
CA LEU A 53 -4.54 8.64 19.67
C LEU A 53 -4.86 7.27 19.07
N GLU A 54 -5.03 7.24 17.76
CA GLU A 54 -5.28 6.00 17.00
C GLU A 54 -4.01 5.53 16.28
N ILE A 55 -3.80 4.22 16.24
CA ILE A 55 -2.76 3.58 15.44
C ILE A 55 -3.40 3.07 14.15
N ILE A 56 -2.96 3.57 13.01
CA ILE A 56 -3.32 3.06 11.69
C ILE A 56 -2.47 1.82 11.41
N LEU A 57 -3.10 0.67 11.22
CA LEU A 57 -2.47 -0.55 10.77
C LEU A 57 -2.49 -0.58 9.25
N MET A 58 -1.45 -0.03 8.62
CA MET A 58 -1.38 0.17 7.17
C MET A 58 -0.72 -1.03 6.50
N LYS A 59 -1.42 -1.75 5.62
CA LYS A 59 -0.77 -2.83 4.86
C LYS A 59 0.35 -2.25 3.98
N VAL A 60 1.53 -2.85 4.05
CA VAL A 60 2.65 -2.52 3.16
C VAL A 60 2.16 -2.64 1.71
N GLY A 61 2.25 -1.53 0.96
CA GLY A 61 1.82 -1.47 -0.44
C GLY A 61 0.37 -1.04 -0.70
N SER A 62 -0.44 -0.75 0.32
CA SER A 62 -1.85 -0.37 0.16
C SER A 62 -2.07 1.04 -0.41
N GLY A 63 -1.13 1.97 -0.21
CA GLY A 63 -1.27 3.36 -0.60
C GLY A 63 -0.52 3.70 -1.88
N SER A 64 -0.77 3.02 -3.01
CA SER A 64 -0.21 3.40 -4.33
C SER A 64 1.33 3.49 -4.50
N ASP A 65 2.16 3.37 -3.45
CA ASP A 65 3.59 3.74 -3.47
C ASP A 65 4.58 2.58 -3.56
N PHE A 66 4.21 1.34 -3.23
CA PHE A 66 5.07 0.20 -3.59
C PHE A 66 5.02 -0.13 -5.08
N ALA A 67 3.97 0.29 -5.79
CA ALA A 67 3.87 0.14 -7.25
C ALA A 67 4.95 0.94 -8.00
N LYS A 68 5.48 2.03 -7.41
CA LYS A 68 6.56 2.83 -8.01
C LYS A 68 7.97 2.35 -7.63
N MET A 69 8.14 1.62 -6.53
CA MET A 69 9.46 1.20 -6.04
C MET A 69 10.03 -0.08 -6.69
N LYS A 70 9.25 -0.88 -7.45
CA LYS A 70 9.75 -2.14 -8.07
C LYS A 70 9.63 -2.29 -9.59
N GLY A 71 9.17 -1.28 -10.35
CA GLY A 71 9.41 -1.23 -11.80
C GLY A 71 8.17 -0.93 -12.66
N GLY A 72 8.28 -0.15 -13.73
CA GLY A 72 9.47 0.12 -14.53
C GLY A 72 9.95 -1.10 -15.34
N ALA A 73 9.63 -2.33 -14.92
CA ALA A 73 10.08 -3.57 -15.56
C ALA A 73 9.16 -4.00 -16.71
N ALA A 74 7.83 -3.95 -16.50
CA ALA A 74 6.85 -4.22 -17.56
C ALA A 74 6.93 -3.17 -18.68
N GLU A 75 7.14 -1.90 -18.30
CA GLU A 75 7.30 -0.79 -19.24
C GLU A 75 8.61 -0.88 -20.04
N LYS A 76 9.74 -1.28 -19.40
CA LYS A 76 11.01 -1.55 -20.09
C LYS A 76 10.91 -2.71 -21.09
N LYS A 77 10.23 -3.81 -20.74
CA LYS A 77 10.06 -4.96 -21.64
C LYS A 77 9.26 -4.58 -22.89
N LEU A 78 8.15 -3.87 -22.71
CA LEU A 78 7.31 -3.37 -23.80
C LEU A 78 8.07 -2.40 -24.72
N ARG A 79 8.90 -1.52 -24.15
CA ARG A 79 9.74 -0.57 -24.93
C ARG A 79 10.81 -1.29 -25.74
N HIS A 80 11.44 -2.33 -25.18
CA HIS A 80 12.47 -3.11 -25.88
C HIS A 80 11.89 -3.96 -27.02
N GLU A 81 10.75 -4.62 -26.80
CA GLU A 81 10.06 -5.38 -27.85
C GLU A 81 9.56 -4.47 -28.98
N LYS A 82 9.00 -3.30 -28.64
CA LYS A 82 8.61 -2.29 -29.63
C LYS A 82 9.80 -1.77 -30.44
N MET A 83 10.96 -1.58 -29.81
CA MET A 83 12.20 -1.19 -30.51
C MET A 83 12.69 -2.27 -31.47
N ILE A 84 12.68 -3.55 -31.06
CA ILE A 84 13.06 -4.67 -31.94
C ILE A 84 12.11 -4.79 -33.14
N LEU A 85 10.81 -4.61 -32.92
CA LEU A 85 9.82 -4.69 -34.00
C LEU A 85 9.98 -3.52 -34.98
N ALA A 86 10.23 -2.30 -34.48
CA ALA A 86 10.50 -1.13 -35.31
C ALA A 86 11.76 -1.32 -36.18
N PHE A 87 12.83 -1.89 -35.61
CA PHE A 87 14.05 -2.18 -36.36
C PHE A 87 13.83 -3.24 -37.45
N ARG A 88 13.05 -4.28 -37.16
CA ARG A 88 12.67 -5.32 -38.15
C ARG A 88 11.76 -4.81 -39.26
N GLN A 89 10.89 -3.84 -38.97
CA GLN A 89 10.02 -3.23 -39.98
C GLN A 89 10.82 -2.29 -40.89
N HIS A 90 11.72 -1.49 -40.32
CA HIS A 90 12.57 -0.59 -41.09
C HIS A 90 13.50 -1.35 -42.04
N HIS A 91 14.11 -2.46 -41.61
CA HIS A 91 14.94 -3.28 -42.48
C HIS A 91 14.16 -4.00 -43.60
N ARG A 92 12.85 -4.20 -43.45
CA ARG A 92 12.00 -4.84 -44.46
C ARG A 92 11.49 -3.87 -45.52
N GLN A 93 11.56 -2.55 -45.28
CA GLN A 93 11.14 -1.50 -46.20
C GLN A 93 12.29 -0.92 -47.02
N SER A 94 13.54 -1.36 -46.79
CA SER A 94 14.75 -0.88 -47.47
C SER A 94 15.40 -1.93 -48.38
N ALA A 95 14.67 -3.00 -48.72
CA ALA A 95 15.01 -4.00 -49.74
C ALA A 95 13.91 -3.99 -50.80
#